data_AF-A0A8B6X9P8-F1
#
_entry.id   AF-A0A8B6X9P8-F1
#
_cell.length_a   1.000
_cell.length_b   1.000
_cell.length_c   1.000
_cell.angle_alpha   90.00
_cell.angle_beta   90.00
_cell.angle_gamma   90.00
#
_symmetry.space_group_name_H-M   'P 1'
#
loop_
_entity.id
_entity.type
_entity.pdbx_description
1 polymer ?
#
loop_
_entity_poly.entity_id
_entity_poly.type
_entity_poly.pdbx_seq_one_letter_code
_entity_poly.pdbx_strand_id
1 'polypeptide(L)'
;MFPILTGLAALAGFQWLGGLAARALHLPLPDALAGAFLLAALLLPRAGVPAPLARAADPLLRHLMLFLIPSVAGIAAQAPLLRDHGLALVVVCVAGAAVTMAVSALVLALSLRLFGGRA
;
A
#
# COMPACT_ATOMS: atom_id res chain seq x y z
N MET A 1 -9.25 10.62 -24.45
CA MET A 1 -10.23 10.38 -23.37
C MET A 1 -10.38 8.89 -23.03
N PHE A 2 -10.84 8.06 -23.98
CA PHE A 2 -11.06 6.61 -23.80
C PHE A 2 -9.91 5.79 -23.14
N PRO A 3 -8.61 5.99 -23.49
CA PRO A 3 -7.53 5.20 -22.89
C PRO A 3 -7.27 5.55 -21.41
N ILE A 4 -7.60 6.76 -20.96
CA ILE A 4 -7.44 7.15 -19.55
C ILE A 4 -8.57 6.55 -18.73
N LEU A 5 -9.79 6.56 -19.28
CA LEU A 5 -10.97 5.98 -18.61
C LEU A 5 -10.81 4.47 -18.40
N THR A 6 -10.27 3.76 -19.39
CA THR A 6 -9.95 2.33 -19.27
C THR A 6 -8.83 2.06 -18.27
N GLY A 7 -7.79 2.91 -18.23
CA GLY A 7 -6.74 2.83 -17.20
C GLY A 7 -7.27 3.07 -15.79
N LEU A 8 -8.11 4.10 -15.59
CA LEU A 8 -8.76 4.39 -14.31
C LEU A 8 -9.72 3.27 -13.90
N ALA A 9 -10.54 2.77 -14.82
CA ALA A 9 -11.45 1.66 -14.56
C ALA A 9 -10.68 0.38 -14.18
N ALA A 10 -9.54 0.12 -14.83
CA ALA A 10 -8.66 -0.98 -14.45
C ALA A 10 -8.11 -0.76 -13.03
N LEU A 11 -7.52 0.40 -12.73
CA LEU A 11 -7.02 0.72 -11.39
C LEU A 11 -8.11 0.56 -10.33
N ALA A 12 -9.31 1.08 -10.57
CA ALA A 12 -10.46 0.95 -9.67
C ALA A 12 -10.96 -0.51 -9.55
N GLY A 13 -10.93 -1.28 -10.64
CA GLY A 13 -11.27 -2.70 -10.62
C GLY A 13 -10.29 -3.51 -9.77
N PHE A 14 -8.99 -3.28 -9.94
CA PHE A 14 -7.97 -3.91 -9.10
C PHE A 14 -8.05 -3.46 -7.65
N GLN A 15 -8.39 -2.20 -7.40
CA GLN A 15 -8.63 -1.65 -6.08
C GLN A 15 -9.76 -2.40 -5.35
N TRP A 16 -10.88 -2.63 -6.05
CA TRP A 16 -12.03 -3.38 -5.52
C TRP A 16 -11.71 -4.86 -5.31
N LEU A 17 -11.07 -5.51 -6.29
CA LEU A 17 -10.69 -6.92 -6.19
C LEU A 17 -9.67 -7.16 -5.08
N GLY A 18 -8.69 -6.27 -4.93
CA GLY A 18 -7.71 -6.31 -3.85
C GLY A 18 -8.36 -6.15 -2.49
N GLY A 19 -9.33 -5.24 -2.34
CA GLY A 19 -10.10 -5.11 -1.11
C GLY A 19 -10.95 -6.34 -0.78
N LEU A 20 -11.59 -6.94 -1.79
CA LEU A 20 -12.34 -8.19 -1.61
C LEU A 20 -11.42 -9.33 -1.16
N ALA A 21 -10.24 -9.46 -1.79
CA ALA A 21 -9.24 -10.45 -1.43
C ALA A 21 -8.66 -10.21 -0.03
N ALA A 22 -8.34 -8.96 0.32
CA ALA A 22 -7.83 -8.60 1.65
C ALA A 22 -8.84 -8.91 2.75
N ARG A 23 -10.13 -8.63 2.51
CA ARG A 23 -11.21 -8.97 3.45
C ARG A 23 -11.40 -10.47 3.57
N ALA A 24 -11.34 -11.21 2.47
CA ALA A 24 -11.42 -12.67 2.49
C ALA A 24 -10.24 -13.33 3.22
N LEU A 25 -9.04 -12.75 3.14
CA LEU A 25 -7.84 -13.22 3.85
C LEU A 25 -7.68 -12.60 5.25
N HIS A 26 -8.61 -11.75 5.70
CA HIS A 26 -8.53 -11.00 6.96
C HIS A 26 -7.21 -10.22 7.13
N LEU A 27 -6.69 -9.67 6.04
CA LEU A 27 -5.42 -8.96 6.03
C LEU A 27 -5.61 -7.53 6.57
N PRO A 28 -4.85 -7.09 7.60
CA PRO A 28 -4.95 -5.75 8.18
C PRO A 28 -4.25 -4.70 7.31
N LEU A 29 -4.62 -4.60 6.04
CA LEU A 29 -4.05 -3.65 5.09
C LEU A 29 -5.13 -2.72 4.52
N PRO A 30 -4.79 -1.45 4.22
CA PRO A 30 -5.60 -0.61 3.37
C PRO A 30 -5.96 -1.32 2.07
N ASP A 31 -7.23 -1.27 1.68
CA ASP A 31 -7.71 -1.82 0.41
C ASP A 31 -6.81 -1.36 -0.75
N ALA A 32 -6.31 -0.11 -0.71
CA ALA A 32 -5.41 0.49 -1.70
C ALA A 32 -4.10 -0.25 -1.92
N LEU A 33 -3.49 -0.72 -0.84
CA LEU A 33 -2.26 -1.49 -0.95
C LEU A 33 -2.53 -2.90 -1.48
N ALA A 34 -3.64 -3.53 -1.08
CA ALA A 34 -4.02 -4.85 -1.58
C ALA A 34 -4.26 -4.85 -3.10
N GLY A 35 -4.97 -3.84 -3.61
CA GLY A 35 -5.17 -3.65 -5.06
C GLY A 35 -3.84 -3.42 -5.80
N ALA A 36 -2.94 -2.62 -5.22
CA ALA A 36 -1.61 -2.38 -5.78
C ALA A 36 -0.74 -3.65 -5.78
N PHE A 37 -0.79 -4.48 -4.74
CA PHE A 37 -0.09 -5.77 -4.70
C PHE A 37 -0.67 -6.77 -5.70
N LEU A 38 -1.99 -6.82 -5.85
CA LEU A 38 -2.65 -7.66 -6.86
C LEU A 38 -2.25 -7.24 -8.27
N LEU A 39 -2.26 -5.93 -8.53
CA LEU A 39 -1.79 -5.34 -9.79
C LEU A 39 -0.30 -5.69 -10.02
N ALA A 40 0.55 -5.49 -9.01
CA ALA A 40 1.97 -5.82 -9.08
C ALA A 40 2.19 -7.31 -9.35
N ALA A 41 1.49 -8.22 -8.67
CA ALA A 41 1.58 -9.65 -8.92
C ALA A 41 1.24 -10.03 -10.37
N LEU A 42 0.25 -9.36 -10.97
CA LEU A 42 -0.15 -9.58 -12.36
C LEU A 42 0.81 -8.96 -13.38
N LEU A 43 1.45 -7.85 -13.02
CA LEU A 43 2.38 -7.12 -13.89
C LEU A 43 3.84 -7.57 -13.73
N LEU A 44 4.23 -8.16 -12.60
CA LEU A 44 5.59 -8.63 -12.34
C LEU A 44 6.11 -9.63 -13.40
N PRO A 45 5.31 -10.61 -13.89
CA PRO A 45 5.74 -11.46 -14.99
C PRO A 45 5.65 -10.79 -16.37
N ARG A 46 5.07 -9.60 -16.49
CA ARG A 46 5.01 -8.83 -17.73
C ARG A 46 6.19 -7.88 -17.81
N ALA A 47 6.86 -7.83 -18.96
CA ALA A 47 8.00 -6.93 -19.21
C ALA A 47 7.63 -5.43 -19.33
N GLY A 48 6.43 -5.00 -18.91
CA GLY A 48 6.03 -3.60 -19.00
C GLY A 48 4.60 -3.30 -18.54
N VAL A 49 4.38 -2.04 -18.18
CA VAL A 49 3.08 -1.49 -17.78
C VAL A 49 2.29 -1.08 -19.04
N PRO A 50 1.01 -1.46 -19.17
CA PRO A 50 0.18 -0.99 -20.28
C PRO A 50 0.10 0.55 -20.34
N ALA A 51 0.30 1.13 -21.52
CA ALA A 51 0.22 2.58 -21.74
C ALA A 51 -1.06 3.29 -21.21
N PRO A 52 -2.27 2.69 -21.26
CA PRO A 52 -3.46 3.31 -20.64
C PRO A 52 -3.38 3.35 -19.10
N LEU A 53 -2.81 2.31 -18.48
CA LEU A 53 -2.67 2.21 -17.03
C LEU A 53 -1.63 3.23 -16.51
N ALA A 54 -0.48 3.33 -17.19
CA ALA A 54 0.56 4.30 -16.85
C ALA A 54 0.05 5.75 -16.96
N ARG A 55 -0.68 6.08 -18.03
CA ARG A 55 -1.27 7.41 -18.21
C ARG A 55 -2.35 7.75 -17.19
N ALA A 56 -3.11 6.75 -16.73
CA ALA A 56 -4.09 6.94 -15.66
C ALA A 56 -3.42 7.10 -14.29
N ALA A 57 -2.34 6.37 -14.03
CA ALA A 57 -1.62 6.43 -12.75
C ALA A 57 -0.79 7.71 -12.57
N ASP A 58 -0.17 8.25 -13.62
CA ASP A 58 0.70 9.44 -13.53
C ASP A 58 0.08 10.64 -12.79
N PRO A 59 -1.15 11.10 -13.11
CA PRO A 59 -1.75 12.22 -12.39
C PRO A 59 -2.09 11.88 -10.94
N LEU A 60 -2.50 10.64 -10.64
CA LEU A 60 -2.78 10.20 -9.26
C LEU A 60 -1.49 10.18 -8.43
N LEU A 61 -0.41 9.64 -9.00
CA LEU A 61 0.91 9.57 -8.36
C LEU A 61 1.47 10.97 -8.10
N ARG A 62 1.40 11.85 -9.10
CA ARG A 62 1.86 13.25 -9.02
C ARG A 62 1.11 14.05 -7.96
N HIS A 63 -0.17 13.75 -7.75
CA HIS A 63 -1.03 14.43 -6.78
C HIS A 63 -1.38 13.57 -5.57
N LEU A 64 -0.54 12.58 -5.20
CA LEU A 64 -0.81 11.75 -4.02
C LEU A 64 -1.02 12.54 -2.74
N MET A 65 -0.38 13.71 -2.61
CA MET A 65 -0.64 14.60 -1.48
C MET A 65 -2.13 14.97 -1.37
N LEU A 66 -2.87 15.13 -2.48
CA LEU A 66 -4.31 15.40 -2.46
C LEU A 66 -5.10 14.24 -1.84
N PHE A 67 -4.67 12.99 -2.07
CA PHE A 67 -5.27 11.81 -1.46
C PHE A 67 -4.93 11.65 0.02
N LEU A 68 -3.78 12.20 0.46
CA LEU A 68 -3.42 12.22 1.88
C LEU A 68 -4.23 13.24 2.68
N ILE A 69 -4.64 14.36 2.08
CA ILE A 69 -5.46 15.40 2.75
C ILE A 69 -6.70 14.79 3.45
N PRO A 70 -7.59 14.02 2.78
CA PRO A 70 -8.77 13.45 3.44
C PRO A 70 -8.38 12.42 4.53
N SER A 71 -7.32 11.64 4.34
CA SER A 71 -6.82 10.72 5.38
C SER A 71 -6.32 11.47 6.62
N VAL A 72 -5.58 12.56 6.44
CA VAL A 72 -5.08 13.39 7.55
C VAL A 72 -6.22 14.16 8.23
N ALA A 73 -7.16 14.71 7.45
CA ALA A 73 -8.33 15.40 7.96
C ALA A 73 -9.22 14.48 8.83
N GLY A 74 -9.32 13.19 8.48
CA GLY A 74 -10.01 12.19 9.30
C GLY A 74 -9.38 11.99 10.69
N ILE A 75 -8.04 12.01 10.78
CA ILE A 75 -7.32 11.94 12.06
C ILE A 75 -7.56 13.24 12.86
N ALA A 76 -7.51 14.40 12.20
CA ALA A 76 -7.77 15.69 12.83
C ALA A 76 -9.19 15.80 13.40
N ALA A 77 -10.18 15.10 12.82
CA ALA A 77 -11.53 15.02 13.36
C ALA A 77 -11.59 14.29 14.73
N GLN A 78 -10.61 13.44 15.06
CA GLN A 78 -10.41 12.86 16.39
C GLN A 78 -9.44 13.67 17.27
N ALA A 79 -9.51 15.00 17.16
CA ALA A 79 -8.74 15.94 17.98
C ALA A 79 -8.68 15.63 19.50
N PRO A 80 -9.78 15.27 20.20
CA PRO A 80 -9.71 14.99 21.64
C PRO A 80 -8.82 13.77 21.96
N LEU A 81 -8.92 12.69 21.18
CA LEU A 81 -8.09 11.49 21.37
C LEU A 81 -6.59 11.81 21.18
N LEU A 82 -6.28 12.66 20.20
CA LEU A 82 -4.93 13.10 19.90
C LEU A 82 -4.36 14.03 20.99
N ARG A 83 -5.20 14.82 21.66
CA ARG A 83 -4.78 15.67 22.79
C ARG A 83 -4.42 14.84 24.01
N ASP A 84 -5.24 13.85 24.34
CA ASP A 84 -5.06 13.06 25.55
C ASP A 84 -3.98 11.98 25.40
N HIS A 85 -3.82 11.42 24.19
CA HIS A 85 -2.95 10.25 23.93
C HIS A 85 -1.95 10.45 22.79
N GLY A 86 -1.75 11.67 22.30
CA GLY A 86 -0.91 11.95 21.12
C GLY A 86 0.52 11.42 21.22
N LEU A 87 1.16 11.56 22.39
CA LEU A 87 2.49 11.01 22.64
C LEU A 87 2.51 9.48 22.59
N ALA A 88 1.52 8.82 23.19
CA ALA A 88 1.42 7.36 23.19
C ALA A 88 1.22 6.82 21.76
N LEU A 89 0.41 7.51 20.94
CA LEU A 89 0.21 7.17 19.53
C LEU A 89 1.51 7.28 18.72
N VAL A 90 2.26 8.38 18.87
CA VAL A 90 3.55 8.55 18.18
C VAL A 90 4.53 7.44 18.57
N VAL A 91 4.65 7.15 19.87
CA VAL A 91 5.54 6.09 20.37
C VAL A 91 5.14 4.74 19.78
N VAL A 92 3.86 4.37 19.81
CA VAL A 92 3.36 3.10 19.26
C VAL A 92 3.59 3.02 17.75
N CYS A 93 3.35 4.09 16.99
CA CYS A 93 3.57 4.12 15.55
C CYS A 93 5.05 3.94 15.19
N VAL A 94 5.94 4.67 15.87
CA VAL A 94 7.39 4.60 15.62
C VAL A 94 7.95 3.25 16.06
N ALA A 95 7.60 2.79 17.26
CA ALA A 95 8.05 1.49 17.76
C ALA A 95 7.52 0.34 16.89
N GLY A 96 6.24 0.38 16.51
CA GLY A 96 5.62 -0.60 15.62
C GLY A 96 6.33 -0.66 14.27
N ALA A 97 6.57 0.49 13.63
CA ALA A 97 7.29 0.55 12.37
C ALA A 97 8.72 0.01 12.48
N ALA A 98 9.45 0.41 13.54
CA ALA A 98 10.80 -0.08 13.80
C ALA A 98 10.84 -1.60 14.00
N VAL A 99 9.90 -2.16 14.76
CA VAL A 99 9.77 -3.60 14.98
C VAL A 99 9.44 -4.31 13.67
N THR A 100 8.47 -3.84 12.89
CA THR A 100 8.12 -4.43 11.59
C THR A 100 9.31 -4.44 10.63
N MET A 101 10.07 -3.33 10.56
CA MET A 101 11.28 -3.25 9.75
C MET A 101 12.37 -4.22 10.24
N ALA A 102 12.62 -4.27 11.55
CA ALA A 102 13.62 -5.16 12.13
C ALA A 102 13.27 -6.64 11.87
N VAL A 103 12.02 -7.04 12.08
CA VAL A 103 11.53 -8.40 11.80
C VAL A 103 11.64 -8.72 10.31
N SER A 104 11.23 -7.81 9.42
CA SER A 104 11.34 -8.02 7.97
C SER A 104 12.79 -8.20 7.54
N ALA A 105 13.71 -7.38 8.07
CA ALA A 105 15.14 -7.48 7.80
C ALA A 105 15.73 -8.81 8.32
N LEU A 106 15.36 -9.25 9.52
CA LEU A 106 15.79 -10.52 10.10
C LEU A 106 15.30 -11.72 9.28
N VAL A 107 14.02 -11.72 8.87
CA VAL A 107 13.43 -12.78 8.04
C VAL A 107 14.15 -12.86 6.70
N LEU A 108 14.42 -11.71 6.06
CA LEU A 108 15.19 -11.68 4.82
C LEU A 108 16.62 -12.18 5.01
N ALA A 109 17.31 -11.73 6.06
CA ALA A 109 18.66 -12.16 6.38
C ALA A 109 18.74 -13.67 6.66
N LEU A 110 17.75 -14.22 7.36
CA LEU A 110 17.65 -15.66 7.61
C LEU A 110 17.38 -16.44 6.31
N SER A 111 16.44 -15.98 5.48
CA SER A 111 16.14 -16.59 4.18
C SER A 111 17.39 -16.64 3.29
N LEU A 112 18.12 -15.53 3.18
CA LEU A 112 19.36 -15.46 2.42
C LEU A 112 20.46 -16.38 2.99
N ARG A 113 20.55 -16.53 4.32
CA ARG A 113 21.48 -17.47 4.97
C ARG A 113 21.13 -18.94 4.69
N LEU A 114 19.84 -19.28 4.63
CA LEU A 114 19.38 -20.64 4.35
C LEU A 114 19.57 -21.03 2.87
N PHE A 115 19.39 -20.09 1.94
CA PHE A 115 19.62 -20.32 0.50
C PHE A 115 21.10 -20.18 0.09
N GLY A 116 21.87 -19.33 0.77
CA GLY A 116 23.29 -19.09 0.47
C GLY A 116 24.27 -20.22 0.82
N GLY A 117 23.79 -21.32 1.41
CA GLY A 117 24.59 -22.54 1.69
C GLY A 117 24.44 -23.66 0.65
N ARG A 118 23.77 -23.41 -0.50
CA ARG A 118 23.50 -24.42 -1.55
C ARG A 118 24.01 -24.01 -2.94
N ALA A 119 25.02 -23.15 -3.02
CA ALA A 119 25.74 -22.85 -4.26
C ALA A 119 27.16 -23.41 -4.19
#